data_AF-A0A6G1RQL9-F1
#
_entry.id   AF-A0A6G1RQL9-F1
#
_cell.length_a   1.000
_cell.length_b   1.000
_cell.length_c   1.000
_cell.angle_alpha   90.00
_cell.angle_beta   90.00
_cell.angle_gamma   90.00
#
_symmetry.space_group_name_H-M   'P 1'
#
loop_
_entity.id
_entity.type
_entity.pdbx_description
1 polymer ?
#
loop_
_entity_poly.entity_id
_entity_poly.type
_entity_poly.pdbx_seq_one_letter_code
_entity_poly.pdbx_strand_id
1 'polypeptide(L)'
;MHVAAQRYVGTHDFRNLCKMDVANGVVNFQRTILSAGVSWVEKGGETRPQDPFGLCQFEVTGQAFLYHQVRCMMAILFLIGQGMEKPEIIDELLDVEKNPRKPQYSMAVEFPLVLHDCEFQDLQWLYDREVQELNVTHLEQLWASHAVKTQVLRNMLQGLNTAPVATGKGPGSEATIVPWGEAEPPPCSQASGFVEGVRARSYKP
;
A
#
# COMPACT_ATOMS: atom_id res chain seq x y z
N MET A 1 4.99 10.30 -1.00
CA MET A 1 4.94 8.96 -1.64
C MET A 1 5.12 9.02 -3.14
N HIS A 2 4.38 9.87 -3.90
CA HIS A 2 4.55 9.97 -5.36
C HIS A 2 6.01 10.18 -5.80
N VAL A 3 6.70 11.19 -5.24
CA VAL A 3 8.12 11.46 -5.51
C VAL A 3 9.03 10.26 -5.22
N ALA A 4 8.71 9.46 -4.20
CA ALA A 4 9.47 8.26 -3.89
C ALA A 4 9.25 7.17 -4.94
N ALA A 5 8.00 6.94 -5.38
CA ALA A 5 7.69 5.95 -6.40
C ALA A 5 8.43 6.21 -7.72
N GLN A 6 8.61 7.48 -8.11
CA GLN A 6 9.38 7.85 -9.31
C GLN A 6 10.83 7.38 -9.29
N ARG A 7 11.43 7.17 -8.10
CA ARG A 7 12.80 6.66 -7.95
C ARG A 7 12.95 5.21 -8.43
N TYR A 8 11.86 4.47 -8.57
CA TYR A 8 11.90 3.13 -9.14
C TYR A 8 12.04 3.11 -10.66
N VAL A 9 11.73 4.22 -11.35
CA VAL A 9 11.74 4.29 -12.82
C VAL A 9 13.15 4.12 -13.36
N GLY A 10 13.27 3.40 -14.47
CA GLY A 10 14.55 3.07 -15.11
C GLY A 10 14.91 1.60 -14.95
N THR A 11 16.16 1.29 -15.30
CA THR A 11 16.69 -0.06 -15.29
C THR A 11 17.67 -0.23 -14.14
N HIS A 12 17.32 -1.06 -13.17
CA HIS A 12 18.06 -1.22 -11.91
C HIS A 12 18.11 -2.68 -11.47
N ASP A 13 19.00 -2.99 -10.52
CA ASP A 13 19.01 -4.28 -9.83
C ASP A 13 18.04 -4.26 -8.64
N PHE A 14 16.98 -5.06 -8.71
CA PHE A 14 15.90 -5.09 -7.71
C PHE A 14 16.06 -6.21 -6.68
N ARG A 15 17.24 -6.82 -6.50
CA ARG A 15 17.44 -7.95 -5.56
C ARG A 15 17.06 -7.62 -4.12
N ASN A 16 17.28 -6.38 -3.69
CA ASN A 16 16.92 -5.90 -2.36
C ASN A 16 15.43 -5.59 -2.22
N LEU A 17 14.70 -5.59 -3.34
CA LEU A 17 13.28 -5.27 -3.49
C LEU A 17 12.48 -6.46 -4.03
N CYS A 18 12.94 -7.69 -3.88
CA CYS A 18 12.22 -8.90 -4.28
C CYS A 18 12.46 -10.04 -3.28
N LYS A 19 11.74 -11.16 -3.42
CA LYS A 19 12.14 -12.40 -2.76
C LYS A 19 13.18 -13.09 -3.65
N MET A 20 14.32 -13.45 -3.06
CA MET A 20 15.34 -14.22 -3.74
C MET A 20 14.75 -15.57 -4.15
N ASP A 21 14.85 -15.89 -5.44
CA ASP A 21 14.28 -17.11 -6.02
C ASP A 21 15.34 -17.92 -6.79
N VAL A 22 16.49 -18.09 -6.14
CA VAL A 22 17.67 -18.77 -6.71
C VAL A 22 17.36 -20.25 -7.00
N ALA A 23 16.47 -20.87 -6.22
CA ALA A 23 16.05 -22.26 -6.44
C ALA A 23 15.35 -22.46 -7.79
N ASN A 24 14.70 -21.42 -8.31
CA ASN A 24 14.07 -21.42 -9.64
C ASN A 24 15.00 -20.89 -10.74
N GLY A 25 16.30 -20.78 -10.48
CA GLY A 25 17.30 -20.39 -11.49
C GLY A 25 17.38 -18.89 -11.78
N VAL A 26 16.77 -18.03 -10.94
CA VAL A 26 16.86 -16.57 -11.11
C VAL A 26 18.26 -16.09 -10.74
N VAL A 27 19.04 -15.72 -11.76
CA VAL A 27 20.40 -15.17 -11.62
C VAL A 27 20.52 -13.69 -12.02
N ASN A 28 19.52 -13.17 -12.75
CA ASN A 28 19.47 -11.78 -13.18
C ASN A 28 18.34 -11.03 -12.45
N PHE A 29 18.73 -10.05 -11.63
CA PHE A 29 17.84 -9.21 -10.83
C PHE A 29 17.61 -7.84 -11.45
N GLN A 30 18.17 -7.58 -12.63
CA GLN A 30 17.94 -6.34 -13.36
C GLN A 30 16.53 -6.32 -13.95
N ARG A 31 15.77 -5.26 -13.71
CA ARG A 31 14.43 -5.04 -14.31
C ARG A 31 14.30 -3.59 -14.75
N THR A 32 13.45 -3.36 -15.73
CA THR A 32 13.13 -2.04 -16.26
C THR A 32 11.71 -1.66 -15.88
N ILE A 33 11.59 -0.60 -15.09
CA ILE A 33 10.33 0.04 -14.73
C ILE A 33 10.13 1.23 -15.67
N LEU A 34 9.00 1.24 -16.37
CA LEU A 34 8.64 2.26 -17.35
C LEU A 34 7.92 3.44 -16.69
N SER A 35 7.04 3.16 -15.74
CA SER A 35 6.34 4.16 -14.93
C SER A 35 6.08 3.62 -13.54
N ALA A 36 6.07 4.52 -12.55
CA ALA A 36 5.71 4.20 -11.18
C ALA A 36 5.12 5.45 -10.51
N GLY A 37 3.92 5.36 -9.95
CA GLY A 37 3.24 6.52 -9.40
C GLY A 37 2.29 6.16 -8.26
N VAL A 38 2.16 7.08 -7.32
CA VAL A 38 1.13 7.02 -6.27
C VAL A 38 0.15 8.16 -6.45
N SER A 39 -1.15 7.85 -6.46
CA SER A 39 -2.26 8.82 -6.60
C SER A 39 -3.43 8.44 -5.70
N TRP A 40 -4.31 9.41 -5.43
CA TRP A 40 -5.58 9.15 -4.73
C TRP A 40 -6.58 8.47 -5.67
N VAL A 41 -7.36 7.50 -5.14
CA VAL A 41 -8.34 6.73 -5.92
C VAL A 41 -9.58 7.57 -6.28
N GLU A 42 -10.03 8.43 -5.38
CA GLU A 42 -11.18 9.31 -5.63
C GLU A 42 -10.75 10.48 -6.53
N LYS A 43 -11.36 10.59 -7.73
CA LYS A 43 -11.03 11.62 -8.72
C LYS A 43 -11.35 13.01 -8.18
N GLY A 44 -10.35 13.89 -8.07
CA GLY A 44 -10.61 15.34 -7.97
C GLY A 44 -9.57 16.23 -7.29
N GLY A 45 -8.47 15.73 -6.72
CA GLY A 45 -7.48 16.63 -6.14
C GLY A 45 -6.13 16.00 -5.84
N GLU A 46 -5.06 16.72 -6.17
CA GLU A 46 -3.71 16.53 -5.63
C GLU A 46 -3.66 16.75 -4.10
N THR A 47 -4.79 17.18 -3.51
CA THR A 47 -4.98 17.44 -2.09
C THR A 47 -5.37 16.18 -1.33
N ARG A 48 -4.77 16.02 -0.14
CA ARG A 48 -5.13 15.00 0.84
C ARG A 48 -6.66 14.98 1.05
N PRO A 49 -7.35 13.83 0.89
CA PRO A 49 -8.75 13.69 1.22
C PRO A 49 -8.98 14.13 2.66
N GLN A 50 -10.08 14.84 2.90
CA GLN A 50 -10.56 15.07 4.26
C GLN A 50 -11.07 13.78 4.91
N ASP A 51 -11.40 12.76 4.09
CA ASP A 51 -11.82 11.45 4.56
C ASP A 51 -10.61 10.65 5.12
N PRO A 52 -10.60 10.29 6.41
CA PRO A 52 -9.56 9.44 6.99
C PRO A 52 -9.52 8.03 6.40
N PHE A 53 -10.52 7.63 5.62
CA PHE A 53 -10.56 6.34 4.90
C PHE A 53 -10.24 6.46 3.41
N GLY A 54 -9.72 7.62 2.96
CA GLY A 54 -9.29 7.82 1.58
C GLY A 54 -8.21 6.82 1.17
N LEU A 55 -8.39 6.23 -0.02
CA LEU A 55 -7.45 5.24 -0.56
C LEU A 55 -6.48 5.86 -1.55
N CYS A 56 -5.23 5.40 -1.50
CA CYS A 56 -4.21 5.64 -2.52
C CYS A 56 -4.01 4.38 -3.36
N GLN A 57 -3.70 4.55 -4.64
CA GLN A 57 -3.21 3.49 -5.50
C GLN A 57 -1.73 3.70 -5.81
N PHE A 58 -0.97 2.61 -5.84
CA PHE A 58 0.37 2.56 -6.41
C PHE A 58 0.28 1.81 -7.74
N GLU A 59 0.52 2.53 -8.83
CA GLU A 59 0.54 1.99 -10.19
C GLU A 59 1.99 1.87 -10.64
N VAL A 60 2.35 0.72 -11.23
CA VAL A 60 3.68 0.46 -11.75
C VAL A 60 3.58 -0.34 -13.05
N THR A 61 4.26 0.16 -14.07
CA THR A 61 4.39 -0.51 -15.38
C THR A 61 5.86 -0.85 -15.59
N GLY A 62 6.15 -2.07 -15.99
CA GLY A 62 7.51 -2.55 -16.24
C GLY A 62 7.53 -3.66 -17.27
N GLN A 63 8.71 -3.94 -17.83
CA GLN A 63 8.87 -5.00 -18.84
C GLN A 63 8.67 -6.39 -18.23
N ALA A 64 9.11 -6.57 -16.99
CA ALA A 64 8.93 -7.78 -16.20
C ALA A 64 9.16 -7.46 -14.72
N PHE A 65 8.70 -8.33 -13.83
CA PHE A 65 8.90 -8.22 -12.39
C PHE A 65 9.55 -9.49 -11.83
N LEU A 66 10.38 -9.34 -10.80
CA LEU A 66 10.90 -10.44 -9.99
C LEU A 66 9.84 -10.94 -9.02
N TYR A 67 10.08 -12.13 -8.44
CA TYR A 67 9.18 -12.71 -7.45
C TYR A 67 8.98 -11.75 -6.27
N HIS A 68 7.71 -11.44 -5.97
CA HIS A 68 7.29 -10.47 -4.95
C HIS A 68 7.81 -9.02 -5.11
N GLN A 69 8.31 -8.63 -6.28
CA GLN A 69 8.93 -7.31 -6.47
C GLN A 69 7.97 -6.16 -6.13
N VAL A 70 6.78 -6.15 -6.74
CA VAL A 70 5.80 -5.06 -6.57
C VAL A 70 5.36 -4.91 -5.11
N ARG A 71 5.15 -6.03 -4.40
CA ARG A 71 4.77 -6.02 -2.99
C ARG A 71 5.90 -5.51 -2.08
N CYS A 72 7.14 -5.77 -2.45
CA CYS A 72 8.32 -5.23 -1.78
C CYS A 72 8.49 -3.72 -2.05
N MET A 73 8.25 -3.26 -3.28
CA MET A 73 8.25 -1.83 -3.61
C MET A 73 7.17 -1.10 -2.80
N MET A 74 5.96 -1.66 -2.73
CA MET A 74 4.87 -1.07 -1.94
C MET A 74 5.18 -1.03 -0.43
N ALA A 75 5.88 -2.04 0.10
CA ALA A 75 6.32 -2.04 1.50
C ALA A 75 7.22 -0.85 1.85
N ILE A 76 8.18 -0.53 0.99
CA ILE A 76 9.05 0.63 1.19
C ILE A 76 8.26 1.94 1.09
N LEU A 77 7.30 2.02 0.16
CA LEU A 77 6.39 3.16 0.08
C LEU A 77 5.54 3.33 1.35
N PHE A 78 5.12 2.25 2.00
CA PHE A 78 4.45 2.33 3.31
C PHE A 78 5.37 2.89 4.40
N LEU A 79 6.62 2.43 4.50
CA LEU A 79 7.59 2.96 5.47
C LEU A 79 7.83 4.46 5.26
N ILE A 80 7.93 4.90 4.00
CA ILE A 80 8.07 6.32 3.66
C ILE A 80 6.80 7.10 3.98
N GLY A 81 5.62 6.56 3.66
CA GLY A 81 4.32 7.16 3.96
C GLY A 81 4.05 7.32 5.46
N GLN A 82 4.62 6.43 6.28
CA GLN A 82 4.59 6.49 7.74
C GLN A 82 5.67 7.40 8.35
N GLY A 83 6.59 7.94 7.53
CA GLY A 83 7.72 8.75 7.99
C GLY A 83 8.81 7.96 8.71
N MET A 84 8.81 6.63 8.60
CA MET A 84 9.83 5.76 9.17
C MET A 84 11.10 5.73 8.32
N GLU A 85 10.96 5.99 7.02
CA GLU A 85 12.08 6.07 6.07
C GLU A 85 11.95 7.31 5.19
N LYS A 86 13.08 7.79 4.67
CA LYS A 86 13.09 8.89 3.70
C LYS A 86 13.04 8.35 2.26
N PRO A 87 12.56 9.13 1.27
CA PRO A 87 12.51 8.69 -0.13
C PRO A 87 13.83 8.14 -0.69
N GLU A 88 14.96 8.65 -0.19
CA GLU A 88 16.31 8.27 -0.61
C GLU A 88 16.65 6.80 -0.34
N ILE A 89 15.93 6.13 0.57
CA ILE A 89 16.12 4.69 0.85
C ILE A 89 15.96 3.84 -0.42
N ILE A 90 15.14 4.28 -1.37
CA ILE A 90 14.94 3.55 -2.63
C ILE A 90 16.24 3.51 -3.42
N ASP A 91 16.95 4.63 -3.53
CA ASP A 91 18.24 4.68 -4.24
C ASP A 91 19.26 3.77 -3.55
N GLU A 92 19.29 3.79 -2.21
CA GLU A 92 20.20 2.94 -1.43
C GLU A 92 19.90 1.45 -1.66
N LEU A 93 18.63 1.06 -1.72
CA LEU A 93 18.24 -0.33 -1.97
C LEU A 93 18.57 -0.77 -3.41
N LEU A 94 18.54 0.13 -4.38
CA LEU A 94 18.91 -0.14 -5.78
C LEU A 94 20.44 -0.15 -5.99
N ASP A 95 21.20 0.52 -5.12
CA ASP A 95 22.67 0.48 -5.10
C ASP A 95 23.18 -0.78 -4.40
N VAL A 96 23.34 -1.85 -5.19
CA VAL A 96 23.82 -3.15 -4.71
C VAL A 96 25.30 -3.13 -4.30
N GLU A 97 26.12 -2.26 -4.87
CA GLU A 97 27.54 -2.17 -4.52
C GLU A 97 27.69 -1.63 -3.09
N LYS A 98 26.89 -0.60 -2.75
CA LYS A 98 26.82 -0.05 -1.40
C LYS A 98 26.04 -0.95 -0.44
N ASN A 99 24.98 -1.60 -0.93
CA ASN A 99 24.09 -2.46 -0.14
C ASN A 99 24.01 -3.88 -0.73
N PRO A 100 25.03 -4.73 -0.49
CA PRO A 100 25.15 -6.03 -1.15
C PRO A 100 24.16 -7.09 -0.63
N ARG A 101 23.41 -6.77 0.44
CA ARG A 101 22.47 -7.69 1.07
C ARG A 101 21.13 -7.02 1.28
N LYS A 102 20.07 -7.79 1.02
CA LYS A 102 18.70 -7.36 1.26
C LYS A 102 18.47 -7.09 2.76
N PRO A 103 18.04 -5.88 3.15
CA PRO A 103 17.68 -5.60 4.54
C PRO A 103 16.36 -6.28 4.92
N GLN A 104 16.12 -6.38 6.22
CA GLN A 104 14.89 -6.97 6.75
C GLN A 104 13.77 -5.93 6.79
N TYR A 105 12.70 -6.17 6.02
CA TYR A 105 11.46 -5.41 6.08
C TYR A 105 10.26 -6.33 5.75
N SER A 106 9.09 -5.97 6.26
CA SER A 106 7.84 -6.70 6.00
C SER A 106 7.27 -6.35 4.64
N MET A 107 6.79 -7.34 3.89
CA MET A 107 6.18 -7.14 2.59
C MET A 107 4.74 -6.61 2.71
N ALA A 108 4.25 -5.86 1.72
CA ALA A 108 2.83 -5.54 1.61
C ALA A 108 2.00 -6.82 1.42
N VAL A 109 0.79 -6.87 1.97
CA VAL A 109 -0.15 -8.00 1.79
C VAL A 109 -0.53 -8.20 0.32
N GLU A 110 -1.01 -9.40 -0.03
CA GLU A 110 -1.22 -9.79 -1.43
C GLU A 110 -2.54 -9.35 -2.06
N PHE A 111 -3.62 -9.27 -1.27
CA PHE A 111 -4.96 -9.05 -1.80
C PHE A 111 -5.18 -7.74 -2.61
N PRO A 112 -4.46 -6.62 -2.36
CA PRO A 112 -4.63 -5.41 -3.17
C PRO A 112 -3.77 -5.42 -4.44
N LEU A 113 -2.92 -6.42 -4.67
CA LEU A 113 -2.12 -6.52 -5.89
C LEU A 113 -2.97 -7.09 -7.02
N VAL A 114 -3.13 -6.30 -8.08
CA VAL A 114 -3.90 -6.68 -9.27
C VAL A 114 -3.02 -6.53 -10.51
N LEU A 115 -2.99 -7.56 -11.36
CA LEU A 115 -2.50 -7.41 -12.73
C LEU A 115 -3.59 -6.72 -13.54
N HIS A 116 -3.44 -5.43 -13.77
CA HIS A 116 -4.47 -4.60 -14.42
C HIS A 116 -4.46 -4.73 -15.95
N ASP A 117 -3.27 -4.68 -16.57
CA ASP A 117 -3.13 -4.67 -18.02
C ASP A 117 -1.81 -5.32 -18.48
N CYS A 118 -1.79 -5.77 -19.73
CA CYS A 118 -0.64 -6.32 -20.43
C CYS A 118 -0.57 -5.77 -21.86
N GLU A 119 0.52 -5.10 -22.19
CA GLU A 119 0.72 -4.53 -23.53
C GLU A 119 1.48 -5.49 -24.44
N PHE A 120 0.98 -5.65 -25.66
CA PHE A 120 1.63 -6.43 -26.72
C PHE A 120 1.61 -5.61 -28.01
N GLN A 121 2.75 -5.56 -28.70
CA GLN A 121 2.85 -4.86 -29.98
C GLN A 121 2.03 -5.58 -31.05
N ASP A 122 1.37 -4.78 -31.90
CA ASP A 122 0.63 -5.23 -33.07
C ASP A 122 -0.52 -6.21 -32.79
N LEU A 123 -1.06 -6.22 -31.56
CA LEU A 123 -2.25 -6.98 -31.20
C LEU A 123 -3.44 -6.05 -30.90
N GLN A 124 -4.59 -6.40 -31.46
CA GLN A 124 -5.86 -5.80 -31.11
C GLN A 124 -6.67 -6.80 -30.28
N TRP A 125 -6.94 -6.45 -29.02
CA TRP A 125 -7.82 -7.24 -28.17
C TRP A 125 -9.27 -7.12 -28.64
N LEU A 126 -9.90 -8.26 -28.90
CA LEU A 126 -11.33 -8.36 -29.19
C LEU A 126 -12.00 -9.07 -28.03
N TYR A 127 -12.97 -8.41 -27.43
CA TYR A 127 -13.73 -8.95 -26.30
C TYR A 127 -15.04 -9.51 -26.80
N ASP A 128 -15.37 -10.73 -26.35
CA ASP A 128 -16.69 -11.29 -26.57
C ASP A 128 -17.73 -10.52 -25.75
N ARG A 129 -18.86 -10.17 -26.39
CA ARG A 129 -19.90 -9.35 -25.77
C ARG A 129 -20.53 -10.06 -24.57
N GLU A 130 -20.87 -11.33 -24.70
CA GLU A 130 -21.56 -12.08 -23.64
C GLU A 130 -20.64 -12.23 -22.43
N VAL A 131 -19.37 -12.54 -22.66
CA VAL A 131 -18.35 -12.60 -21.60
C VAL A 131 -18.15 -11.23 -20.94
N GLN A 132 -18.12 -10.15 -21.73
CA GLN A 132 -17.99 -8.80 -21.18
C GLN A 132 -19.18 -8.42 -20.30
N GLU A 133 -20.42 -8.72 -20.73
CA GLU A 133 -21.63 -8.48 -19.96
C GLU A 133 -21.64 -9.27 -18.64
N LEU A 134 -21.20 -10.54 -18.67
CA LEU A 134 -21.05 -11.37 -17.48
C LEU A 134 -20.02 -10.79 -16.50
N ASN A 135 -18.86 -10.36 -17.00
CA ASN A 135 -17.80 -9.78 -16.17
C ASN A 135 -18.26 -8.47 -15.50
N VAL A 136 -18.88 -7.56 -16.27
CA VAL A 136 -19.42 -6.30 -15.73
C VAL A 136 -20.45 -6.59 -14.66
N THR A 137 -21.43 -7.44 -14.95
CA THR A 137 -22.49 -7.81 -13.99
C THR A 137 -21.91 -8.39 -12.71
N HIS A 138 -20.93 -9.29 -12.81
CA HIS A 138 -20.29 -9.91 -11.67
C HIS A 138 -19.54 -8.89 -10.79
N LEU A 139 -18.77 -7.99 -11.41
CA LEU A 139 -18.03 -6.95 -10.70
C LEU A 139 -18.97 -5.94 -10.04
N GLU A 140 -20.09 -5.56 -10.68
CA GLU A 140 -21.11 -4.70 -10.09
C GLU A 140 -21.77 -5.33 -8.85
N GLN A 141 -22.06 -6.63 -8.89
CA GLN A 141 -22.61 -7.37 -7.74
C GLN A 141 -21.61 -7.42 -6.58
N LEU A 142 -20.33 -7.70 -6.88
CA LEU A 142 -19.26 -7.66 -5.88
C LEU A 142 -19.13 -6.26 -5.28
N TRP A 143 -19.10 -5.22 -6.12
CA TRP A 143 -19.02 -3.83 -5.69
C TRP A 143 -20.17 -3.49 -4.74
N ALA A 144 -21.42 -3.81 -5.10
CA ALA A 144 -22.59 -3.51 -4.27
C ALA A 144 -22.47 -4.17 -2.88
N SER A 145 -22.04 -5.44 -2.82
CA SER A 145 -21.82 -6.14 -1.56
C SER A 145 -20.75 -5.47 -0.69
N HIS A 146 -19.61 -5.11 -1.29
CA HIS A 146 -18.50 -4.49 -0.56
C HIS A 146 -18.78 -3.04 -0.17
N ALA A 147 -19.53 -2.30 -0.98
CA ALA A 147 -19.97 -0.94 -0.68
C ALA A 147 -20.87 -0.92 0.56
N VAL A 148 -21.86 -1.82 0.64
CA VAL A 148 -22.72 -1.95 1.83
C VAL A 148 -21.91 -2.32 3.07
N LYS A 149 -21.02 -3.32 2.98
CA LYS A 149 -20.16 -3.73 4.11
C LYS A 149 -19.28 -2.59 4.60
N THR A 150 -18.65 -1.86 3.68
CA THR A 150 -17.83 -0.67 3.99
C THR A 150 -18.66 0.41 4.66
N GLN A 151 -19.86 0.70 4.17
CA GLN A 151 -20.73 1.72 4.77
C GLN A 151 -21.19 1.34 6.18
N VAL A 152 -21.53 0.06 6.42
CA VAL A 152 -21.87 -0.44 7.75
C VAL A 152 -20.72 -0.20 8.73
N LEU A 153 -19.48 -0.52 8.34
CA LEU A 153 -18.30 -0.28 9.18
C LEU A 153 -18.06 1.22 9.43
N ARG A 154 -18.21 2.07 8.40
CA ARG A 154 -18.09 3.53 8.54
C ARG A 154 -19.10 4.08 9.55
N ASN A 155 -20.37 3.67 9.45
CA ASN A 155 -21.42 4.07 10.39
C ASN A 155 -21.11 3.60 11.81
N MET A 156 -20.65 2.36 11.98
CA MET A 156 -20.26 1.84 13.30
C MET A 156 -19.11 2.63 13.92
N LEU A 157 -18.06 2.93 13.15
CA LEU A 157 -16.91 3.73 13.62
C LEU A 157 -17.34 5.17 13.96
N GLN A 158 -18.21 5.78 13.16
CA GLN A 158 -18.77 7.10 13.46
C GLN A 158 -19.57 7.08 14.77
N GLY A 159 -20.38 6.05 14.99
CA GLY A 159 -21.09 5.87 16.25
C GLY A 159 -20.14 5.75 17.44
N LEU A 160 -19.07 4.96 17.32
CA LEU A 160 -18.06 4.82 18.37
C LEU A 160 -17.35 6.13 18.70
N ASN A 161 -17.13 7.02 17.73
CA ASN A 161 -16.53 8.33 17.99
C ASN A 161 -17.36 9.20 18.95
N THR A 162 -18.67 8.97 19.04
CA THR A 162 -19.55 9.71 19.98
C THR A 162 -19.60 9.11 21.39
N ALA A 163 -19.00 7.93 21.59
CA ALA A 163 -19.04 7.26 22.88
C ALA A 163 -18.27 8.06 23.95
N PRO A 164 -18.86 8.31 25.13
CA PRO A 164 -18.19 9.05 26.20
C PRO A 164 -17.12 8.16 26.85
N VAL A 165 -15.90 8.68 26.95
CA VAL A 165 -14.76 7.99 27.57
C VAL A 165 -14.11 8.91 28.60
N ALA A 166 -13.75 8.35 29.76
CA ALA A 166 -13.05 9.07 30.81
C ALA A 166 -11.57 9.24 30.44
N THR A 167 -11.09 10.48 30.36
CA THR A 167 -9.68 10.82 30.24
C THR A 167 -9.14 11.25 31.60
N GLY A 168 -8.24 10.45 32.18
CA GLY A 168 -7.53 10.77 33.42
C GLY A 168 -6.26 9.94 33.52
N LYS A 169 -5.09 10.60 33.49
CA LYS A 169 -3.79 9.94 33.69
C LYS A 169 -3.36 10.15 35.14
N GLY A 170 -3.69 9.19 35.99
CA GLY A 170 -3.06 9.00 37.30
C GLY A 170 -3.97 9.19 38.52
N PRO A 171 -3.57 8.65 39.68
CA PRO A 171 -4.31 8.78 40.92
C PRO A 171 -4.31 10.24 41.39
N GLY A 172 -5.46 10.91 41.27
CA GLY A 172 -5.69 12.28 41.77
C GLY A 172 -6.16 13.32 40.74
N SER A 173 -6.23 12.98 39.44
CA SER A 173 -6.84 13.86 38.43
C SER A 173 -8.34 13.64 38.35
N GLU A 174 -9.15 14.71 38.36
CA GLU A 174 -10.57 14.61 38.02
C GLU A 174 -10.70 14.04 36.60
N ALA A 175 -11.48 12.97 36.47
CA ALA A 175 -11.72 12.32 35.20
C ALA A 175 -12.64 13.20 34.36
N THR A 176 -12.10 13.78 33.30
CA THR A 176 -12.91 14.52 32.32
C THR A 176 -13.52 13.50 31.37
N ILE A 177 -14.83 13.59 31.10
CA ILE A 177 -15.50 12.74 30.12
C ILE A 177 -15.51 13.48 28.78
N VAL A 178 -14.94 12.87 27.75
CA VAL A 178 -14.92 13.41 26.39
C VAL A 178 -15.41 12.36 25.39
N PRO A 179 -15.97 12.75 24.23
CA PRO A 179 -16.24 11.81 23.15
C PRO A 179 -14.95 11.12 22.67
N TRP A 180 -15.02 9.82 22.35
CA TRP A 180 -13.88 9.05 21.88
C TRP A 180 -13.17 9.68 20.67
N GLY A 181 -13.93 10.27 19.74
CA GLY A 181 -13.38 10.92 18.55
C GLY A 181 -12.55 12.18 18.85
N GLU A 182 -12.69 12.75 20.05
CA GLU A 182 -11.93 13.92 20.54
C GLU A 182 -10.76 13.52 21.46
N ALA A 183 -10.61 12.22 21.75
CA ALA A 183 -9.49 11.72 22.56
C ALA A 183 -8.18 11.71 21.74
N GLU A 184 -7.18 12.42 22.23
CA GLU A 184 -5.85 12.53 21.59
C GLU A 184 -4.86 11.45 22.08
N PRO A 185 -4.04 10.84 21.20
CA PRO A 185 -4.13 10.90 19.74
C PRO A 185 -5.15 9.90 19.18
N PRO A 186 -5.80 10.21 18.04
CA PRO A 186 -6.77 9.31 17.42
C PRO A 186 -6.10 7.97 17.03
N PRO A 187 -6.78 6.82 17.21
CA PRO A 187 -6.24 5.53 16.81
C PRO A 187 -6.16 5.44 15.29
N CYS A 188 -4.94 5.53 14.74
CA CYS A 188 -4.69 5.26 13.32
C CYS A 188 -3.91 3.95 13.17
N SER A 189 -4.61 2.86 12.81
CA SER A 189 -4.02 1.54 12.58
C SER A 189 -4.31 0.95 11.21
N GLN A 190 -4.93 1.71 10.30
CA GLN A 190 -5.34 1.21 8.97
C GLN A 190 -4.17 0.59 8.19
N ALA A 191 -3.00 1.22 8.22
CA ALA A 191 -1.79 0.74 7.55
C ALA A 191 -1.37 -0.69 8.00
N SER A 192 -1.70 -1.07 9.23
CA SER A 192 -1.38 -2.42 9.74
C SER A 192 -2.19 -3.54 9.08
N GLY A 193 -3.31 -3.21 8.43
CA GLY A 193 -4.06 -4.16 7.59
C GLY A 193 -3.39 -4.47 6.25
N PHE A 194 -2.35 -3.70 5.86
CA PHE A 194 -1.74 -3.78 4.53
C PHE A 194 -0.30 -4.30 4.53
N VAL A 195 0.26 -4.68 5.69
CA VAL A 195 1.63 -5.17 5.82
C VAL A 195 1.64 -6.54 6.51
N GLU A 196 2.43 -7.47 5.99
CA GLU A 196 2.56 -8.80 6.59
C GLU A 196 3.38 -8.78 7.89
N GLY A 197 2.97 -9.60 8.85
CA GLY A 197 3.77 -9.93 10.04
C GLY A 197 3.63 -8.99 11.24
N VAL A 198 4.46 -9.24 12.26
CA VAL A 198 4.46 -8.53 13.54
C VAL A 198 5.27 -7.24 13.42
N ARG A 199 4.79 -6.15 14.04
CA ARG A 199 5.45 -4.82 14.04
C ARG A 199 6.96 -4.93 14.27
N ALA A 200 7.74 -4.22 13.46
CA ALA A 200 9.17 -4.09 13.66
C ALA A 200 9.46 -3.59 15.08
N ARG A 201 10.27 -4.35 15.84
CA ARG A 201 10.69 -3.96 17.19
C ARG A 201 11.66 -2.80 17.04
N SER A 202 11.37 -1.67 17.66
CA SER A 202 12.35 -0.60 17.84
C SER A 202 13.47 -1.14 18.72
N TYR A 203 14.60 -1.51 18.13
CA TYR A 203 15.82 -1.70 18.87
C TYR A 203 16.31 -0.31 19.30
N LYS A 204 16.33 -0.08 20.61
CA LYS A 204 17.09 1.06 21.14
C LYS A 204 18.59 0.74 20.96
N PRO A 205 19.40 1.75 20.60
CA PRO A 205 20.84 1.58 20.41
C PRO A 205 21.53 1.05 21.65
#